data_AF-A0A5C6DAN9-F1
#
_entry.id   AF-A0A5C6DAN9-F1
#
_cell.length_a   1.000
_cell.length_b   1.000
_cell.length_c   1.000
_cell.angle_alpha   90.00
_cell.angle_beta   90.00
_cell.angle_gamma   90.00
#
_symmetry.space_group_name_H-M   'P 1'
#
loop_
_entity.id
_entity.type
_entity.pdbx_description
1 polymer ?
#
loop_
_entity_poly.entity_id
_entity_poly.type
_entity_poly.pdbx_seq_one_letter_code
_entity_poly.pdbx_strand_id
1 'polypeptide(L)'
;MIRCRLVVLAFLVISPFISATMSGEDPPPNISDGWVATDALGRKIANHAEAGDRRVGKQVAMFYWNWHTSKFVDVEPVNVESILSRHPEASNDYNHPVWTRGGRHHWSEPLFGYYVSTDEWVLRKHAEMLADAGVDVVFFDCTNKTFMWEDALHALGRVWSQARADGVRAPDIAFMCPFTPLDNSRVLITKIYESVYKKGLYRDLWYEWDGKPLIMGYPDNLSEEVQGFFTFRPGQPTYNRGPSRPNHWGWLEFYPQHGYVKNSAGQFEQLTVGVAQNATESLTPAAMNDPHQVFGRSYTQQSGMDSRPEAVNRGLNFQEQWDRAFDVDPKLVFVTGWNEWTAGRYKEWQRTTNAFPDQCNQEYSRDIEPMKGGHGDNYYYQLIDNVRRFKGISPPAECSGPTTAHIDGVFDEWQGVEPLFRDHRDVLAPRNHRGYGSTQYKNDSGRNDIVFAKVARDDEALYFYVETAKPISPPTDKWMMLLLDMDRDKSTGWEGYDYVINRLTPIGDKAVFEKSTDGWTWRENGSLDFCINGKRLELRIPKNHLTGIKVVDGFEFKWSDNMQVEEDIMDFYVNGDVAPSGRFNYYYPEY
;
A
#
# COMPACT_ATOMS: atom_id res chain seq x y z
N MET A 1 -48.63 31.63 -51.76
CA MET A 1 -47.61 32.64 -51.40
C MET A 1 -47.38 32.55 -49.89
N ILE A 2 -46.55 31.61 -49.45
CA ILE A 2 -46.31 31.29 -48.04
C ILE A 2 -44.80 31.11 -47.89
N ARG A 3 -44.18 31.91 -47.02
CA ARG A 3 -42.74 31.97 -46.78
C ARG A 3 -42.32 30.96 -45.72
N CYS A 4 -41.32 30.15 -46.05
CA CYS A 4 -40.51 29.32 -45.16
C CYS A 4 -39.77 30.14 -44.09
N ARG A 5 -39.65 29.60 -42.88
CA ARG A 5 -38.46 29.78 -42.02
C ARG A 5 -38.14 28.51 -41.24
N LEU A 6 -36.85 28.16 -41.29
CA LEU A 6 -36.14 27.11 -40.59
C LEU A 6 -36.39 27.13 -39.07
N VAL A 7 -36.51 25.94 -38.48
CA VAL A 7 -36.34 25.68 -37.05
C VAL A 7 -34.95 25.06 -36.87
N VAL A 8 -34.07 25.73 -36.13
CA VAL A 8 -32.81 25.19 -35.63
C VAL A 8 -33.01 24.87 -34.16
N LEU A 9 -32.88 23.59 -33.80
CA LEU A 9 -32.81 23.12 -32.42
C LEU A 9 -31.48 23.57 -31.80
N ALA A 10 -31.53 24.29 -30.68
CA ALA A 10 -30.39 24.52 -29.80
C ALA A 10 -30.62 23.74 -28.50
N PHE A 11 -29.80 22.71 -28.27
CA PHE A 11 -29.69 22.03 -26.98
C PHE A 11 -28.92 22.93 -26.00
N LEU A 12 -29.60 23.33 -24.93
CA LEU A 12 -29.00 23.98 -23.76
C LEU A 12 -28.58 22.88 -22.77
N VAL A 13 -27.28 22.59 -22.69
CA VAL A 13 -26.67 21.89 -21.56
C VAL A 13 -25.73 22.89 -20.89
N ILE A 14 -26.19 23.47 -19.79
CA ILE A 14 -25.33 24.24 -18.87
C ILE A 14 -25.47 23.54 -17.52
N SER A 15 -24.60 22.57 -17.25
CA SER A 15 -24.26 22.19 -15.88
C SER A 15 -23.09 23.06 -15.45
N PRO A 16 -23.18 23.83 -14.36
CA PRO A 16 -22.03 24.52 -13.82
C PRO A 16 -21.15 23.48 -13.12
N PHE A 17 -19.99 23.19 -13.70
CA PHE A 17 -18.88 22.61 -12.96
C PHE A 17 -18.46 23.63 -11.90
N ILE A 18 -18.89 23.39 -10.66
CA ILE A 18 -18.28 24.01 -9.50
C ILE A 18 -16.88 23.39 -9.41
N SER A 19 -15.90 24.10 -9.97
CA SER A 19 -14.49 23.84 -9.65
C SER A 19 -14.31 24.32 -8.21
N ALA A 20 -14.40 23.39 -7.26
CA ALA A 20 -14.11 23.67 -5.88
C ALA A 20 -12.59 23.88 -5.75
N THR A 21 -12.16 25.14 -5.80
CA THR A 21 -10.91 25.56 -5.18
C THR A 21 -11.13 25.46 -3.67
N MET A 22 -10.88 24.29 -3.08
CA MET A 22 -10.85 24.12 -1.63
C MET A 22 -9.42 24.15 -1.13
N SER A 23 -8.88 25.36 -1.00
CA SER A 23 -7.90 25.61 0.05
C SER A 23 -8.67 25.65 1.38
N GLY A 24 -8.68 24.54 2.14
CA GLY A 24 -8.98 24.60 3.58
C GLY A 24 -10.03 23.66 4.18
N GLU A 25 -10.56 22.66 3.48
CA GLU A 25 -11.24 21.54 4.15
C GLU A 25 -10.33 20.31 4.15
N ASP A 26 -10.16 19.71 5.33
CA ASP A 26 -9.43 18.45 5.44
C ASP A 26 -10.12 17.38 4.58
N PRO A 27 -9.37 16.56 3.83
CA PRO A 27 -9.98 15.46 3.09
C PRO A 27 -10.74 14.56 4.07
N PRO A 28 -11.86 13.97 3.65
CA PRO A 28 -12.66 13.12 4.53
C PRO A 28 -11.79 12.05 5.22
N PRO A 29 -12.13 11.64 6.45
CA PRO A 29 -11.42 10.57 7.16
C PRO A 29 -11.13 9.40 6.23
N ASN A 30 -9.90 8.91 6.27
CA ASN A 30 -9.54 7.71 5.51
C ASN A 30 -10.23 6.55 6.23
N ILE A 31 -10.84 5.63 5.47
CA ILE A 31 -11.60 4.54 6.09
C ILE A 31 -10.72 3.69 7.01
N SER A 32 -9.42 3.61 6.69
CA SER A 32 -8.40 2.88 7.42
C SER A 32 -7.83 3.61 8.64
N ASP A 33 -8.22 4.86 8.93
CA ASP A 33 -7.85 5.54 10.18
C ASP A 33 -8.39 4.77 11.41
N GLY A 34 -9.57 4.15 11.27
CA GLY A 34 -10.20 3.35 12.33
C GLY A 34 -9.74 1.89 12.41
N TRP A 35 -8.89 1.44 11.47
CA TRP A 35 -8.39 0.07 11.46
C TRP A 35 -7.18 -0.07 12.40
N VAL A 36 -7.04 -1.22 13.01
CA VAL A 36 -5.89 -1.61 13.84
C VAL A 36 -5.16 -2.77 13.18
N ALA A 37 -3.90 -3.01 13.52
CA ALA A 37 -3.16 -4.16 13.01
C ALA A 37 -2.01 -4.52 13.94
N THR A 38 -1.67 -5.80 13.96
CA THR A 38 -0.43 -6.32 14.54
C THR A 38 0.34 -7.08 13.46
N ASP A 39 1.56 -6.66 13.16
CA ASP A 39 2.39 -7.30 12.13
C ASP A 39 2.95 -8.66 12.58
N ALA A 40 3.71 -9.34 11.70
CA ALA A 40 4.27 -10.65 12.00
C ALA A 40 5.28 -10.65 13.16
N LEU A 41 5.83 -9.48 13.52
CA LEU A 41 6.76 -9.31 14.64
C LEU A 41 6.07 -8.96 15.97
N GLY A 42 4.74 -8.81 15.97
CA GLY A 42 3.98 -8.38 17.15
C GLY A 42 3.96 -6.87 17.35
N ARG A 43 4.38 -6.07 16.36
CA ARG A 43 4.30 -4.61 16.45
C ARG A 43 2.89 -4.15 16.13
N LYS A 44 2.29 -3.38 17.04
CA LYS A 44 0.99 -2.73 16.82
C LYS A 44 1.22 -1.39 16.13
N ILE A 45 0.41 -1.08 15.11
CA ILE A 45 0.41 0.25 14.50
C ILE A 45 -0.22 1.28 15.44
N ALA A 46 0.25 2.53 15.36
CA ALA A 46 -0.20 3.61 16.22
C ALA A 46 -1.72 3.80 16.17
N ASN A 47 -2.34 3.91 17.34
CA ASN A 47 -3.72 4.34 17.50
C ASN A 47 -3.79 5.88 17.65
N HIS A 48 -5.01 6.42 17.80
CA HIS A 48 -5.22 7.87 17.90
C HIS A 48 -4.56 8.47 19.15
N ALA A 49 -4.50 7.76 20.27
CA ALA A 49 -3.84 8.25 21.48
C ALA A 49 -2.32 8.41 21.30
N GLU A 50 -1.70 7.62 20.42
CA GLU A 50 -0.27 7.70 20.12
C GLU A 50 0.04 8.67 18.97
N ALA A 51 -0.80 8.69 17.93
CA ALA A 51 -0.60 9.49 16.72
C ALA A 51 -1.11 10.94 16.84
N GLY A 52 -2.13 11.16 17.68
CA GLY A 52 -2.85 12.42 17.79
C GLY A 52 -3.73 12.73 16.57
N ASP A 53 -4.37 13.89 16.63
CA ASP A 53 -5.21 14.40 15.54
C ASP A 53 -4.43 14.64 14.25
N ARG A 54 -5.13 14.54 13.12
CA ARG A 54 -4.57 14.85 11.80
C ARG A 54 -3.88 16.22 11.78
N ARG A 55 -2.64 16.22 11.30
CA ARG A 55 -1.75 17.37 11.22
C ARG A 55 -1.85 18.00 9.83
N VAL A 56 -2.31 19.25 9.79
CA VAL A 56 -2.51 19.99 8.54
C VAL A 56 -1.17 20.17 7.79
N GLY A 57 -1.18 19.90 6.48
CA GLY A 57 -0.05 20.15 5.58
C GLY A 57 1.11 19.15 5.70
N LYS A 58 0.90 18.01 6.39
CA LYS A 58 1.85 16.89 6.42
C LYS A 58 1.52 15.89 5.32
N GLN A 59 2.49 15.59 4.47
CA GLN A 59 2.31 14.69 3.33
C GLN A 59 3.42 13.64 3.23
N VAL A 60 3.13 12.52 2.60
CA VAL A 60 4.06 11.42 2.36
C VAL A 60 4.06 11.11 0.87
N ALA A 61 5.24 11.23 0.26
CA ALA A 61 5.51 10.81 -1.10
C ALA A 61 6.17 9.44 -1.11
N MET A 62 5.90 8.66 -2.15
CA MET A 62 6.46 7.33 -2.34
C MET A 62 7.14 7.22 -3.70
N PHE A 63 8.37 6.72 -3.74
CA PHE A 63 9.03 6.40 -5.00
C PHE A 63 8.40 5.13 -5.60
N TYR A 64 8.03 5.17 -6.88
CA TYR A 64 7.27 4.13 -7.56
C TYR A 64 7.83 3.83 -8.95
N TRP A 65 7.98 2.55 -9.28
CA TRP A 65 8.58 2.09 -10.51
C TRP A 65 7.53 1.52 -11.47
N ASN A 66 7.41 2.17 -12.62
CA ASN A 66 6.46 1.84 -13.69
C ASN A 66 7.13 1.18 -14.91
N TRP A 67 8.36 0.68 -14.75
CA TRP A 67 9.18 0.16 -15.84
C TRP A 67 9.24 -1.36 -15.91
N HIS A 68 8.43 -2.08 -15.12
CA HIS A 68 8.20 -3.52 -15.27
C HIS A 68 7.35 -3.79 -16.53
N THR A 69 7.81 -3.34 -17.69
CA THR A 69 7.07 -3.36 -18.95
C THR A 69 7.98 -3.63 -20.17
N SER A 70 7.42 -3.51 -21.38
CA SER A 70 7.96 -3.88 -22.69
C SER A 70 9.49 -3.74 -22.82
N LYS A 71 10.11 -4.78 -23.41
CA LYS A 71 11.56 -5.08 -23.52
C LYS A 71 12.22 -5.69 -22.28
N PHE A 72 11.65 -5.57 -21.08
CA PHE A 72 12.21 -6.18 -19.88
C PHE A 72 11.45 -7.43 -19.42
N VAL A 73 10.22 -7.62 -19.89
CA VAL A 73 9.28 -8.61 -19.35
C VAL A 73 9.21 -9.91 -20.17
N ASP A 74 9.81 -9.97 -21.35
CA ASP A 74 9.78 -11.17 -22.21
C ASP A 74 10.87 -12.21 -21.86
N VAL A 75 11.50 -12.06 -20.70
CA VAL A 75 12.47 -13.02 -20.14
C VAL A 75 11.93 -13.60 -18.85
N GLU A 76 12.22 -14.87 -18.58
CA GLU A 76 11.83 -15.47 -17.31
C GLU A 76 12.45 -14.72 -16.13
N PRO A 77 11.70 -14.54 -15.03
CA PRO A 77 12.22 -13.90 -13.85
C PRO A 77 13.39 -14.70 -13.26
N VAL A 78 14.46 -14.01 -12.91
CA VAL A 78 15.59 -14.58 -12.15
C VAL A 78 15.51 -14.04 -10.74
N ASN A 79 15.29 -14.91 -9.76
CA ASN A 79 15.20 -14.54 -8.34
C ASN A 79 16.59 -14.66 -7.68
N VAL A 80 17.16 -13.52 -7.30
CA VAL A 80 18.51 -13.43 -6.73
C VAL A 80 18.57 -14.01 -5.32
N GLU A 81 17.64 -13.66 -4.43
CA GLU A 81 17.53 -14.23 -3.08
C GLU A 81 17.51 -15.77 -3.11
N SER A 82 16.68 -16.35 -3.98
CA SER A 82 16.58 -17.81 -4.17
C SER A 82 17.88 -18.42 -4.67
N ILE A 83 18.64 -17.72 -5.52
CA ILE A 83 19.93 -18.21 -6.02
C ILE A 83 20.97 -18.13 -4.91
N LEU A 84 21.10 -16.99 -4.24
CA LEU A 84 22.15 -16.74 -3.25
C LEU A 84 21.93 -17.52 -1.94
N SER A 85 20.69 -17.84 -1.57
CA SER A 85 20.40 -18.74 -0.44
C SER A 85 20.90 -20.17 -0.69
N ARG A 86 20.94 -20.62 -1.95
CA ARG A 86 21.45 -21.95 -2.34
C ARG A 86 22.92 -21.96 -2.74
N HIS A 87 23.40 -20.84 -3.28
CA HIS A 87 24.74 -20.66 -3.84
C HIS A 87 25.34 -19.33 -3.37
N PRO A 88 25.62 -19.16 -2.07
CA PRO A 88 26.17 -17.91 -1.54
C PRO A 88 27.52 -17.55 -2.16
N GLU A 89 28.31 -18.54 -2.58
CA GLU A 89 29.57 -18.37 -3.31
C GLU A 89 29.42 -17.61 -4.64
N ALA A 90 28.22 -17.61 -5.22
CA ALA A 90 27.95 -16.96 -6.50
C ALA A 90 27.79 -15.44 -6.39
N SER A 91 27.67 -14.88 -5.17
CA SER A 91 27.37 -13.45 -4.94
C SER A 91 28.35 -12.49 -5.63
N ASN A 92 29.65 -12.83 -5.63
CA ASN A 92 30.71 -12.01 -6.23
C ASN A 92 31.41 -12.73 -7.41
N ASP A 93 30.81 -13.79 -7.97
CA ASP A 93 31.33 -14.49 -9.16
C ASP A 93 30.38 -14.33 -10.35
N TYR A 94 30.81 -13.51 -11.32
CA TYR A 94 30.01 -13.22 -12.51
C TYR A 94 29.86 -14.45 -13.43
N ASN A 95 30.83 -15.36 -13.44
CA ASN A 95 30.84 -16.52 -14.33
C ASN A 95 30.32 -17.79 -13.64
N HIS A 96 29.86 -17.71 -12.39
CA HIS A 96 29.32 -18.87 -11.69
C HIS A 96 28.17 -19.51 -12.50
N PRO A 97 28.16 -20.84 -12.69
CA PRO A 97 27.23 -21.52 -13.60
C PRO A 97 25.76 -21.42 -13.19
N VAL A 98 25.48 -21.07 -11.92
CA VAL A 98 24.09 -20.83 -11.44
C VAL A 98 23.44 -19.65 -12.17
N TRP A 99 24.24 -18.71 -12.65
CA TRP A 99 23.76 -17.54 -13.36
C TRP A 99 23.45 -17.86 -14.82
N THR A 100 22.27 -18.43 -15.05
CA THR A 100 21.88 -19.01 -16.34
C THR A 100 21.28 -18.02 -17.33
N ARG A 101 21.01 -16.77 -16.91
CA ARG A 101 20.29 -15.77 -17.73
C ARG A 101 20.88 -14.36 -17.53
N GLY A 102 20.85 -13.56 -18.59
CA GLY A 102 21.22 -12.14 -18.56
C GLY A 102 19.99 -11.23 -18.41
N GLY A 103 20.22 -9.92 -18.23
CA GLY A 103 19.16 -8.91 -18.16
C GLY A 103 18.82 -8.48 -16.74
N ARG A 104 17.56 -8.10 -16.53
CA ARG A 104 17.05 -7.65 -15.22
C ARG A 104 16.80 -8.85 -14.31
N HIS A 105 17.25 -8.74 -13.06
CA HIS A 105 17.12 -9.78 -12.05
C HIS A 105 16.21 -9.26 -10.95
N HIS A 106 15.25 -10.08 -10.53
CA HIS A 106 14.39 -9.80 -9.40
C HIS A 106 15.16 -10.06 -8.10
N TRP A 107 15.17 -9.11 -7.16
CA TRP A 107 15.85 -9.35 -5.88
C TRP A 107 15.13 -10.44 -5.06
N SER A 108 13.80 -10.53 -5.14
CA SER A 108 12.98 -11.65 -4.67
C SER A 108 11.63 -11.74 -5.42
N GLU A 109 10.67 -12.52 -4.92
CA GLU A 109 9.32 -12.64 -5.50
C GLU A 109 8.32 -11.71 -4.80
N PRO A 110 7.67 -10.77 -5.54
CA PRO A 110 6.56 -9.98 -5.01
C PRO A 110 5.41 -10.88 -4.53
N LEU A 111 4.64 -10.43 -3.55
CA LEU A 111 3.46 -11.17 -3.06
C LEU A 111 2.50 -11.50 -4.22
N PHE A 112 2.31 -10.53 -5.12
CA PHE A 112 1.46 -10.67 -6.31
C PHE A 112 2.14 -11.38 -7.49
N GLY A 113 3.30 -11.99 -7.25
CA GLY A 113 4.15 -12.65 -8.24
C GLY A 113 4.95 -11.68 -9.10
N TYR A 114 5.76 -12.17 -10.03
CA TYR A 114 6.47 -11.43 -11.06
C TYR A 114 5.53 -10.75 -12.08
N TYR A 115 4.68 -9.84 -11.59
CA TYR A 115 3.72 -9.08 -12.38
C TYR A 115 4.43 -8.08 -13.30
N VAL A 116 3.68 -7.50 -14.24
CA VAL A 116 4.15 -6.40 -15.09
C VAL A 116 3.35 -5.14 -14.77
N SER A 117 3.90 -3.95 -15.02
CA SER A 117 3.31 -2.66 -14.63
C SER A 117 1.97 -2.33 -15.33
N THR A 118 1.48 -3.18 -16.24
CA THR A 118 0.15 -3.05 -16.86
C THR A 118 -0.89 -3.99 -16.26
N ASP A 119 -0.54 -4.80 -15.26
CA ASP A 119 -1.46 -5.69 -14.57
C ASP A 119 -2.45 -4.88 -13.73
N GLU A 120 -3.65 -4.67 -14.29
CA GLU A 120 -4.68 -3.81 -13.68
C GLU A 120 -5.15 -4.33 -12.32
N TRP A 121 -5.08 -5.64 -12.07
CA TRP A 121 -5.40 -6.23 -10.77
C TRP A 121 -4.39 -5.79 -9.70
N VAL A 122 -3.09 -5.82 -10.03
CA VAL A 122 -2.03 -5.38 -9.10
C VAL A 122 -2.10 -3.86 -8.90
N LEU A 123 -2.35 -3.09 -9.96
CA LEU A 123 -2.50 -1.65 -9.86
C LEU A 123 -3.67 -1.24 -8.95
N ARG A 124 -4.76 -2.01 -8.95
CA ARG A 124 -5.88 -1.80 -8.03
C ARG A 124 -5.47 -2.06 -6.58
N LYS A 125 -4.78 -3.17 -6.31
CA LYS A 125 -4.23 -3.47 -4.97
C LYS A 125 -3.27 -2.39 -4.48
N HIS A 126 -2.40 -1.88 -5.35
CA HIS A 126 -1.50 -0.78 -4.99
C HIS A 126 -2.26 0.50 -4.66
N ALA A 127 -3.36 0.81 -5.36
CA ALA A 127 -4.20 1.97 -5.04
C ALA A 127 -4.78 1.88 -3.63
N GLU A 128 -5.33 0.72 -3.27
CA GLU A 128 -5.91 0.43 -1.96
C GLU A 128 -4.84 0.48 -0.86
N MET A 129 -3.75 -0.27 -1.02
CA MET A 129 -2.69 -0.36 -0.01
C MET A 129 -2.01 0.99 0.25
N LEU A 130 -1.69 1.74 -0.80
CA LEU A 130 -1.05 3.06 -0.62
C LEU A 130 -2.03 4.09 -0.07
N ALA A 131 -3.32 4.00 -0.40
CA ALA A 131 -4.36 4.80 0.24
C ALA A 131 -4.44 4.48 1.74
N ASP A 132 -4.43 3.19 2.12
CA ASP A 132 -4.52 2.75 3.51
C ASP A 132 -3.28 3.07 4.33
N ALA A 133 -2.11 3.09 3.69
CA ALA A 133 -0.87 3.62 4.27
C ALA A 133 -0.85 5.13 4.41
N GLY A 134 -1.83 5.85 3.86
CA GLY A 134 -1.89 7.31 3.93
C GLY A 134 -0.86 8.02 3.05
N VAL A 135 -0.39 7.37 1.98
CA VAL A 135 0.51 7.96 0.98
C VAL A 135 -0.27 8.95 0.11
N ASP A 136 0.22 10.18 -0.01
CA ASP A 136 -0.48 11.24 -0.74
C ASP A 136 -0.11 11.27 -2.22
N VAL A 137 1.12 10.91 -2.57
CA VAL A 137 1.61 10.97 -3.95
C VAL A 137 2.64 9.89 -4.24
N VAL A 138 2.59 9.32 -5.45
CA VAL A 138 3.67 8.50 -6.00
C VAL A 138 4.48 9.25 -7.05
N PHE A 139 5.79 9.05 -7.05
CA PHE A 139 6.70 9.59 -8.06
C PHE A 139 7.13 8.49 -9.01
N PHE A 140 6.78 8.60 -10.28
CA PHE A 140 7.25 7.65 -11.29
C PHE A 140 8.72 7.84 -11.61
N ASP A 141 9.45 6.73 -11.61
CA ASP A 141 10.82 6.69 -12.09
C ASP A 141 10.91 6.91 -13.60
N CYS A 142 11.18 8.15 -13.98
CA CYS A 142 11.52 8.54 -15.34
C CYS A 142 12.96 9.09 -15.41
N THR A 143 13.84 8.68 -14.49
CA THR A 143 15.23 9.19 -14.42
C THR A 143 16.11 8.70 -15.58
N ASN A 144 15.66 7.69 -16.32
CA ASN A 144 16.44 6.99 -17.33
C ASN A 144 16.08 7.40 -18.77
N LYS A 145 17.04 8.05 -19.45
CA LYS A 145 16.94 8.50 -20.86
C LYS A 145 15.72 9.40 -21.08
N THR A 146 14.79 8.99 -21.95
CA THR A 146 13.57 9.70 -22.33
C THR A 146 12.33 8.82 -22.13
N PHE A 147 12.42 7.83 -21.24
CA PHE A 147 11.35 6.88 -21.00
C PHE A 147 10.45 7.37 -19.88
N MET A 148 9.14 7.39 -20.16
CA MET A 148 8.08 7.64 -19.18
C MET A 148 7.15 6.44 -19.00
N TRP A 149 7.45 5.32 -19.68
CA TRP A 149 6.72 4.05 -19.59
C TRP A 149 5.21 4.24 -19.80
N GLU A 150 4.85 4.72 -21.00
CA GLU A 150 3.50 5.22 -21.32
C GLU A 150 2.39 4.19 -21.10
N ASP A 151 2.63 2.93 -21.46
CA ASP A 151 1.66 1.84 -21.28
C ASP A 151 1.34 1.61 -19.80
N ALA A 152 2.36 1.57 -18.94
CA ALA A 152 2.22 1.49 -17.49
C ALA A 152 1.53 2.72 -16.91
N LEU A 153 1.93 3.94 -17.33
CA LEU A 153 1.27 5.18 -16.94
C LEU A 153 -0.22 5.15 -17.29
N HIS A 154 -0.57 4.72 -18.51
CA HIS A 154 -1.96 4.71 -18.95
C HIS A 154 -2.79 3.63 -18.24
N ALA A 155 -2.21 2.46 -17.97
CA ALA A 155 -2.86 1.42 -17.18
C ALA A 155 -3.13 1.93 -15.76
N LEU A 156 -2.12 2.45 -15.08
CA LEU A 156 -2.24 3.00 -13.72
C LEU A 156 -3.23 4.16 -13.68
N GLY A 157 -3.09 5.12 -14.60
CA GLY A 157 -3.99 6.27 -14.66
C GLY A 157 -5.46 5.85 -14.79
N ARG A 158 -5.79 4.86 -15.66
CA ARG A 158 -7.17 4.34 -15.76
C ARG A 158 -7.63 3.69 -14.46
N VAL A 159 -6.83 2.77 -13.92
CA VAL A 159 -7.20 1.98 -12.73
C VAL A 159 -7.34 2.87 -11.50
N TRP A 160 -6.43 3.83 -11.29
CA TRP A 160 -6.45 4.70 -10.11
C TRP A 160 -7.52 5.78 -10.21
N SER A 161 -7.83 6.30 -11.41
CA SER A 161 -8.98 7.19 -11.60
C SER A 161 -10.28 6.45 -11.28
N GLN A 162 -10.39 5.19 -11.71
CA GLN A 162 -11.54 4.34 -11.36
C GLN A 162 -11.59 4.07 -9.86
N ALA A 163 -10.46 3.76 -9.22
CA ALA A 163 -10.38 3.58 -7.77
C ALA A 163 -10.87 4.83 -7.00
N ARG A 164 -10.48 6.03 -7.43
CA ARG A 164 -11.02 7.29 -6.87
C ARG A 164 -12.52 7.44 -7.08
N ALA A 165 -13.03 7.09 -8.27
CA ALA A 165 -14.47 7.09 -8.54
C ALA A 165 -15.24 6.10 -7.64
N ASP A 166 -14.60 5.00 -7.24
CA ASP A 166 -15.15 3.99 -6.33
C ASP A 166 -15.01 4.40 -4.84
N GLY A 167 -14.32 5.51 -4.54
CA GLY A 167 -14.13 6.04 -3.19
C GLY A 167 -12.77 5.73 -2.55
N VAL A 168 -11.88 5.02 -3.24
CA VAL A 168 -10.50 4.79 -2.77
C VAL A 168 -9.72 6.09 -2.85
N ARG A 169 -9.02 6.46 -1.77
CA ARG A 169 -8.11 7.62 -1.76
C ARG A 169 -6.77 7.32 -2.43
N ALA A 170 -6.79 6.75 -3.64
CA ALA A 170 -5.58 6.39 -4.39
C ALA A 170 -4.63 7.60 -4.48
N PRO A 171 -3.30 7.46 -4.35
CA PRO A 171 -2.38 8.60 -4.33
C PRO A 171 -2.39 9.44 -5.62
N ASP A 172 -2.00 10.71 -5.52
CA ASP A 172 -1.69 11.53 -6.71
C ASP A 172 -0.43 11.00 -7.41
N ILE A 173 -0.16 11.52 -8.61
CA ILE A 173 0.99 11.13 -9.44
C ILE A 173 1.85 12.35 -9.76
N ALA A 174 3.16 12.19 -9.58
CA ALA A 174 4.19 13.09 -10.06
C ALA A 174 5.30 12.31 -10.78
N PHE A 175 6.21 13.03 -11.44
CA PHE A 175 7.30 12.42 -12.21
C PHE A 175 8.66 12.83 -11.64
N MET A 176 9.54 11.86 -11.41
CA MET A 176 10.96 12.12 -11.18
C MET A 176 11.74 11.94 -12.48
N CYS A 177 12.43 13.00 -12.90
CA CYS A 177 13.13 13.10 -14.18
C CYS A 177 14.66 13.06 -13.97
N PRO A 178 15.46 12.95 -15.05
CA PRO A 178 16.92 12.88 -14.94
C PRO A 178 17.51 14.04 -14.13
N PHE A 179 18.49 13.74 -13.27
CA PHE A 179 19.05 14.66 -12.28
C PHE A 179 19.96 15.77 -12.86
N THR A 180 19.84 16.10 -14.14
CA THR A 180 20.62 17.14 -14.82
C THR A 180 19.82 17.77 -15.97
N PRO A 181 20.07 19.04 -16.32
CA PRO A 181 19.43 19.71 -17.45
C PRO A 181 20.09 19.33 -18.78
N LEU A 182 20.12 18.03 -19.07
CA LEU A 182 20.58 17.48 -20.35
C LEU A 182 19.43 17.35 -21.35
N ASP A 183 19.77 17.12 -22.61
CA ASP A 183 18.81 17.11 -23.72
C ASP A 183 17.75 16.00 -23.58
N ASN A 184 18.12 14.86 -22.98
CA ASN A 184 17.17 13.80 -22.65
C ASN A 184 16.15 14.23 -21.59
N SER A 185 16.57 15.01 -20.58
CA SER A 185 15.67 15.59 -19.57
C SER A 185 14.69 16.58 -20.20
N ARG A 186 15.19 17.46 -21.08
CA ARG A 186 14.36 18.39 -21.88
C ARG A 186 13.29 17.66 -22.68
N VAL A 187 13.71 16.66 -23.46
CA VAL A 187 12.82 15.87 -24.32
C VAL A 187 11.77 15.14 -23.49
N LEU A 188 12.18 14.51 -22.38
CA LEU A 188 11.26 13.79 -21.49
C LEU A 188 10.22 14.72 -20.86
N ILE A 189 10.64 15.81 -20.22
CA ILE A 189 9.73 16.72 -19.53
C ILE A 189 8.77 17.37 -20.53
N THR A 190 9.27 17.78 -21.70
CA THR A 190 8.41 18.31 -22.78
C THR A 190 7.39 17.26 -23.23
N LYS A 191 7.81 16.00 -23.35
CA LYS A 191 6.92 14.90 -23.71
C LYS A 191 5.85 14.67 -22.65
N ILE A 192 6.20 14.63 -21.37
CA ILE A 192 5.25 14.50 -20.24
C ILE A 192 4.22 15.63 -20.29
N TYR A 193 4.67 16.87 -20.48
CA TYR A 193 3.79 18.02 -20.64
C TYR A 193 2.81 17.84 -21.81
N GLU A 194 3.33 17.60 -23.01
CA GLU A 194 2.52 17.52 -24.23
C GLU A 194 1.59 16.30 -24.27
N SER A 195 2.00 15.16 -23.71
CA SER A 195 1.24 13.91 -23.79
C SER A 195 0.23 13.74 -22.66
N VAL A 196 0.48 14.29 -21.46
CA VAL A 196 -0.36 14.10 -20.27
C VAL A 196 -1.03 15.41 -19.88
N TYR A 197 -0.23 16.39 -19.46
CA TYR A 197 -0.73 17.57 -18.76
C TYR A 197 -1.48 18.54 -19.69
N LYS A 198 -0.91 18.84 -20.86
CA LYS A 198 -1.55 19.73 -21.85
C LYS A 198 -2.88 19.17 -22.38
N LYS A 199 -3.01 17.84 -22.40
CA LYS A 199 -4.23 17.14 -22.80
C LYS A 199 -5.25 16.97 -21.68
N GLY A 200 -4.90 17.28 -20.42
CA GLY A 200 -5.77 17.07 -19.28
C GLY A 200 -5.96 15.60 -18.90
N LEU A 201 -5.06 14.70 -19.32
CA LEU A 201 -5.19 13.27 -19.00
C LEU A 201 -4.96 13.02 -17.51
N TYR A 202 -5.88 12.29 -16.89
CA TYR A 202 -5.84 11.93 -15.47
C TYR A 202 -5.70 13.15 -14.55
N ARG A 203 -6.38 14.26 -14.88
CA ARG A 203 -6.31 15.51 -14.10
C ARG A 203 -6.69 15.29 -12.65
N ASP A 204 -7.61 14.36 -12.40
CA ASP A 204 -8.01 13.96 -11.05
C ASP A 204 -6.87 13.32 -10.26
N LEU A 205 -5.77 12.86 -10.87
CA LEU A 205 -4.59 12.27 -10.22
C LEU A 205 -3.36 13.20 -10.20
N TRP A 206 -3.47 14.47 -10.61
CA TRP A 206 -2.31 15.35 -10.66
C TRP A 206 -1.92 15.83 -9.26
N TYR A 207 -0.65 15.58 -8.89
CA TYR A 207 -0.12 16.15 -7.66
C TYR A 207 0.20 17.64 -7.84
N GLU A 208 -0.48 18.49 -7.07
CA GLU A 208 -0.24 19.93 -7.06
C GLU A 208 0.61 20.38 -5.88
N TRP A 209 1.55 21.29 -6.13
CA TRP A 209 2.39 21.93 -5.12
C TRP A 209 2.60 23.40 -5.49
N ASP A 210 2.49 24.30 -4.51
CA ASP A 210 2.51 25.75 -4.73
C ASP A 210 1.53 26.22 -5.84
N GLY A 211 0.37 25.57 -5.93
CA GLY A 211 -0.73 25.92 -6.84
C GLY A 211 -0.54 25.52 -8.31
N LYS A 212 0.43 24.64 -8.60
CA LYS A 212 0.64 24.07 -9.94
C LYS A 212 0.99 22.58 -9.84
N PRO A 213 0.79 21.80 -10.91
CA PRO A 213 1.30 20.43 -10.97
C PRO A 213 2.81 20.40 -10.68
N LEU A 214 3.25 19.49 -9.83
CA LEU A 214 4.66 19.36 -9.47
C LEU A 214 5.38 18.37 -10.37
N ILE A 215 6.63 18.69 -10.71
CA ILE A 215 7.56 17.76 -11.35
C ILE A 215 8.94 17.83 -10.69
N MET A 216 9.52 16.66 -10.41
CA MET A 216 10.89 16.58 -9.89
C MET A 216 11.89 16.54 -11.06
N GLY A 217 12.13 17.71 -11.66
CA GLY A 217 12.93 17.87 -12.87
C GLY A 217 13.68 19.20 -12.92
N TYR A 218 14.63 19.30 -13.85
CA TYR A 218 15.43 20.51 -14.04
C TYR A 218 14.78 21.41 -15.12
N PRO A 219 14.39 22.65 -14.80
CA PRO A 219 13.70 23.54 -15.74
C PRO A 219 14.63 24.23 -16.74
N ASP A 220 15.93 24.20 -16.49
CA ASP A 220 16.95 25.10 -17.04
C ASP A 220 17.04 25.13 -18.58
N ASN A 221 16.56 24.08 -19.26
CA ASN A 221 16.62 23.95 -20.72
C ASN A 221 15.23 23.79 -21.38
N LEU A 222 14.14 24.09 -20.66
CA LEU A 222 12.76 23.96 -21.13
C LEU A 222 12.23 25.27 -21.75
N SER A 223 11.14 25.20 -22.52
CA SER A 223 10.45 26.40 -23.02
C SER A 223 9.73 27.15 -21.91
N GLU A 224 9.47 28.45 -22.09
CA GLU A 224 8.74 29.27 -21.12
C GLU A 224 7.33 28.72 -20.81
N GLU A 225 6.66 28.13 -21.80
CA GLU A 225 5.35 27.47 -21.62
C GLU A 225 5.42 26.34 -20.59
N VAL A 226 6.41 25.45 -20.74
CA VAL A 226 6.59 24.30 -19.82
C VAL A 226 7.07 24.77 -18.45
N GLN A 227 8.01 25.73 -18.41
CA GLN A 227 8.47 26.33 -17.15
C GLN A 227 7.33 27.02 -16.39
N GLY A 228 6.42 27.68 -17.10
CA GLY A 228 5.26 28.36 -16.52
C GLY A 228 4.18 27.41 -16.01
N PHE A 229 4.11 26.18 -16.54
CA PHE A 229 3.06 25.22 -16.20
C PHE A 229 3.30 24.47 -14.88
N PHE A 230 4.55 24.05 -14.61
CA PHE A 230 4.85 23.24 -13.42
C PHE A 230 5.46 24.03 -12.26
N THR A 231 5.31 23.48 -11.07
CA THR A 231 6.22 23.72 -9.95
C THR A 231 7.39 22.75 -10.04
N PHE A 232 8.62 23.27 -10.17
CA PHE A 232 9.83 22.46 -10.28
C PHE A 232 10.53 22.29 -8.94
N ARG A 233 10.90 21.04 -8.64
CA ARG A 233 11.83 20.68 -7.56
C ARG A 233 12.93 19.79 -8.15
N PRO A 234 14.06 20.32 -8.64
CA PRO A 234 15.10 19.49 -9.23
C PRO A 234 15.66 18.48 -8.21
N GLY A 235 15.80 17.22 -8.60
CA GLY A 235 16.30 16.19 -7.68
C GLY A 235 17.80 16.31 -7.41
N GLN A 236 18.21 16.09 -6.15
CA GLN A 236 19.60 15.90 -5.75
C GLN A 236 20.00 14.41 -5.94
N PRO A 237 20.96 14.08 -6.82
CA PRO A 237 21.31 12.69 -7.11
C PRO A 237 22.06 11.94 -6.00
N THR A 238 22.69 12.65 -5.05
CA THR A 238 23.60 12.06 -4.04
C THR A 238 22.95 11.81 -2.69
N TYR A 239 23.46 10.83 -1.94
CA TYR A 239 22.89 10.40 -0.65
C TYR A 239 23.47 11.11 0.58
N ASN A 240 24.49 11.96 0.40
CA ASN A 240 25.34 12.45 1.50
C ASN A 240 25.67 13.95 1.45
N ARG A 241 25.04 14.71 0.54
CA ARG A 241 25.44 16.10 0.24
C ARG A 241 24.34 17.14 0.52
N GLY A 242 23.08 16.74 0.73
CA GLY A 242 21.97 17.67 0.90
C GLY A 242 21.72 18.57 -0.32
N PRO A 243 20.88 19.62 -0.21
CA PRO A 243 20.55 20.49 -1.33
C PRO A 243 21.74 21.35 -1.80
N SER A 244 22.05 21.32 -3.11
CA SER A 244 23.01 22.24 -3.76
C SER A 244 22.34 23.36 -4.54
N ARG A 245 21.01 23.36 -4.60
CA ARG A 245 20.16 24.45 -5.13
C ARG A 245 19.07 24.79 -4.11
N PRO A 246 18.56 26.03 -4.10
CA PRO A 246 17.55 26.45 -3.13
C PRO A 246 16.22 25.68 -3.23
N ASN A 247 15.90 25.11 -4.39
CA ASN A 247 14.66 24.38 -4.68
C ASN A 247 14.89 22.87 -4.89
N HIS A 248 16.03 22.32 -4.45
CA HIS A 248 16.27 20.89 -4.53
C HIS A 248 15.34 20.11 -3.61
N TRP A 249 14.93 18.93 -4.06
CA TRP A 249 14.44 17.83 -3.21
C TRP A 249 15.39 16.64 -3.30
N GLY A 250 15.45 15.83 -2.26
CA GLY A 250 16.15 14.55 -2.25
C GLY A 250 15.21 13.41 -2.63
N TRP A 251 15.77 12.27 -3.07
CA TRP A 251 15.03 11.02 -3.29
C TRP A 251 15.47 9.89 -2.35
N LEU A 252 16.73 9.87 -1.93
CA LEU A 252 17.31 8.92 -0.98
C LEU A 252 18.52 9.56 -0.29
N GLU A 253 18.66 9.40 1.02
CA GLU A 253 19.85 9.73 1.80
C GLU A 253 20.05 8.68 2.90
N PHE A 254 21.27 8.53 3.40
CA PHE A 254 21.53 7.77 4.61
C PHE A 254 21.54 8.69 5.83
N TYR A 255 21.30 8.14 7.02
CA TYR A 255 21.25 8.92 8.25
C TYR A 255 22.60 9.62 8.56
N PRO A 256 22.59 10.84 9.14
CA PRO A 256 21.43 11.71 9.30
C PRO A 256 21.09 12.42 7.98
N GLN A 257 19.82 12.39 7.58
CA GLN A 257 19.39 13.04 6.34
C GLN A 257 19.28 14.56 6.52
N HIS A 258 19.44 15.25 5.39
CA HIS A 258 19.25 16.68 5.28
C HIS A 258 17.78 17.04 5.10
N GLY A 259 17.40 18.20 5.62
CA GLY A 259 16.16 18.85 5.21
C GLY A 259 16.35 19.62 3.91
N TYR A 260 15.36 19.53 3.02
CA TYR A 260 15.33 20.16 1.71
C TYR A 260 14.35 21.32 1.68
N VAL A 261 14.74 22.42 1.02
CA VAL A 261 14.04 23.72 0.95
C VAL A 261 13.63 24.25 2.32
N LYS A 262 14.52 25.03 2.95
CA LYS A 262 14.26 25.65 4.27
C LYS A 262 13.53 26.97 4.10
N ASN A 263 12.34 27.10 4.71
CA ASN A 263 11.61 28.36 4.72
C ASN A 263 12.19 29.36 5.75
N SER A 264 11.68 30.59 5.75
CA SER A 264 12.14 31.66 6.66
C SER A 264 11.86 31.37 8.15
N ALA A 265 10.87 30.53 8.45
CA ALA A 265 10.58 30.06 9.81
C ALA A 265 11.48 28.89 10.24
N GLY A 266 12.36 28.42 9.36
CA GLY A 266 13.31 27.35 9.62
C GLY A 266 12.78 25.93 9.42
N GLN A 267 11.53 25.79 8.95
CA GLN A 267 10.94 24.50 8.59
C GLN A 267 11.38 24.07 7.19
N PHE A 268 11.51 22.77 6.98
CA PHE A 268 11.86 22.20 5.68
C PHE A 268 10.63 21.76 4.92
N GLU A 269 10.65 21.90 3.60
CA GLU A 269 9.61 21.32 2.75
C GLU A 269 9.70 19.79 2.77
N GLN A 270 10.91 19.23 2.63
CA GLN A 270 11.06 17.80 2.35
C GLN A 270 12.23 17.15 3.11
N LEU A 271 12.11 15.87 3.43
CA LEU A 271 13.20 14.98 3.85
C LEU A 271 12.97 13.57 3.26
N THR A 272 14.04 12.82 3.01
CA THR A 272 13.96 11.46 2.46
C THR A 272 14.08 10.41 3.54
N VAL A 273 13.36 9.30 3.38
CA VAL A 273 13.50 8.10 4.21
C VAL A 273 13.68 6.90 3.28
N GLY A 274 14.64 6.03 3.57
CA GLY A 274 14.82 4.76 2.85
C GLY A 274 14.94 3.59 3.82
N VAL A 275 14.62 2.38 3.33
CA VAL A 275 14.79 1.14 4.09
C VAL A 275 16.20 0.54 3.96
N ALA A 276 16.90 0.90 2.89
CA ALA A 276 18.31 0.58 2.64
C ALA A 276 18.90 1.64 1.70
N GLN A 277 20.23 1.72 1.63
CA GLN A 277 20.95 2.63 0.75
C GLN A 277 22.08 1.87 0.07
N ASN A 278 22.19 2.03 -1.26
CA ASN A 278 23.30 1.52 -2.06
C ASN A 278 24.56 2.36 -1.84
N ALA A 279 25.07 2.32 -0.61
CA ALA A 279 26.21 3.06 -0.11
C ALA A 279 26.92 2.26 0.99
N THR A 280 28.21 2.50 1.13
CA THR A 280 29.04 2.08 2.26
C THR A 280 29.68 3.31 2.89
N GLU A 281 30.42 3.15 3.99
CA GLU A 281 31.21 4.24 4.59
C GLU A 281 32.20 4.90 3.62
N SER A 282 32.66 4.15 2.60
CA SER A 282 33.76 4.59 1.72
C SER A 282 33.35 4.80 0.27
N LEU A 283 32.14 4.37 -0.11
CA LEU A 283 31.69 4.35 -1.49
C LEU A 283 30.22 4.76 -1.60
N THR A 284 29.95 5.77 -2.42
CA THR A 284 28.59 6.27 -2.67
C THR A 284 28.48 6.73 -4.13
N PRO A 285 27.68 6.07 -4.99
CA PRO A 285 26.95 4.83 -4.71
C PRO A 285 27.86 3.59 -4.72
N ALA A 286 27.51 2.58 -3.94
CA ALA A 286 28.09 1.23 -3.93
C ALA A 286 27.09 0.22 -4.52
N ALA A 287 27.54 -0.96 -4.95
CA ALA A 287 26.60 -2.01 -5.35
C ALA A 287 25.86 -2.52 -4.12
N MET A 288 24.61 -2.99 -4.26
CA MET A 288 23.90 -3.57 -3.12
C MET A 288 24.53 -4.87 -2.61
N ASN A 289 25.32 -5.55 -3.45
CA ASN A 289 26.12 -6.71 -3.05
C ASN A 289 27.61 -6.39 -2.87
N ASP A 290 27.96 -5.11 -2.67
CA ASP A 290 29.36 -4.73 -2.42
C ASP A 290 29.90 -5.55 -1.23
N PRO A 291 31.13 -6.08 -1.32
CA PRO A 291 31.70 -6.90 -0.25
C PRO A 291 32.03 -6.08 1.00
N HIS A 292 32.07 -4.75 0.91
CA HIS A 292 32.09 -3.86 2.07
C HIS A 292 30.66 -3.65 2.58
N GLN A 293 30.50 -3.49 3.90
CA GLN A 293 29.19 -3.34 4.53
C GLN A 293 28.35 -2.25 3.87
N VAL A 294 27.36 -2.67 3.09
CA VAL A 294 26.31 -1.81 2.52
C VAL A 294 25.32 -1.45 3.62
N PHE A 295 24.76 -0.26 3.57
CA PHE A 295 23.72 0.18 4.48
C PHE A 295 22.39 -0.51 4.14
N GLY A 296 22.26 -1.78 4.57
CA GLY A 296 21.07 -2.61 4.42
C GLY A 296 20.00 -2.34 5.46
N ARG A 297 18.91 -3.12 5.43
CA ARG A 297 17.74 -2.95 6.31
C ARG A 297 18.04 -3.12 7.80
N SER A 298 19.04 -3.94 8.11
CA SER A 298 19.51 -4.23 9.46
C SER A 298 20.63 -3.29 9.93
N TYR A 299 21.08 -2.37 9.08
CA TYR A 299 22.15 -1.42 9.39
C TYR A 299 21.60 -0.10 9.91
N THR A 300 22.15 0.37 11.03
CA THR A 300 21.93 1.75 11.52
C THR A 300 23.27 2.46 11.67
N GLN A 301 23.31 3.77 11.47
CA GLN A 301 24.52 4.56 11.69
C GLN A 301 24.91 4.59 13.18
N GLN A 302 23.92 4.49 14.07
CA GLN A 302 24.16 4.47 15.51
C GLN A 302 24.71 3.14 16.02
N SER A 303 24.26 1.99 15.47
CA SER A 303 24.58 0.66 16.02
C SER A 303 25.31 -0.26 15.05
N GLY A 304 25.56 0.17 13.82
CA GLY A 304 26.11 -0.68 12.76
C GLY A 304 25.12 -1.76 12.30
N MET A 305 25.65 -2.85 11.74
CA MET A 305 24.89 -3.98 11.22
C MET A 305 24.41 -4.91 12.36
N ASP A 306 23.10 -5.16 12.43
CA ASP A 306 22.54 -6.21 13.28
C ASP A 306 22.58 -7.57 12.58
N SER A 307 23.43 -8.48 13.08
CA SER A 307 23.60 -9.81 12.51
C SER A 307 22.77 -10.90 13.19
N ARG A 308 21.83 -10.54 14.09
CA ARG A 308 20.95 -11.52 14.72
C ARG A 308 20.01 -12.15 13.67
N PRO A 309 19.59 -13.42 13.86
CA PRO A 309 18.56 -14.02 13.01
C PRO A 309 17.32 -13.13 12.93
N GLU A 310 16.72 -13.03 11.73
CA GLU A 310 15.54 -12.23 11.45
C GLU A 310 15.68 -10.71 11.71
N ALA A 311 16.89 -10.18 11.91
CA ALA A 311 17.11 -8.73 12.05
C ALA A 311 16.57 -7.94 10.85
N VAL A 312 16.70 -8.53 9.66
CA VAL A 312 16.19 -8.00 8.38
C VAL A 312 14.67 -7.80 8.36
N ASN A 313 13.91 -8.36 9.29
CA ASN A 313 12.47 -8.12 9.36
C ASN A 313 12.11 -6.92 10.23
N ARG A 314 13.03 -6.47 11.10
CA ARG A 314 12.77 -5.43 12.11
C ARG A 314 12.78 -4.02 11.54
N GLY A 315 13.41 -3.82 10.38
CA GLY A 315 13.50 -2.53 9.70
C GLY A 315 14.19 -1.46 10.54
N LEU A 316 15.33 -1.79 11.15
CA LEU A 316 16.07 -0.87 12.03
C LEU A 316 16.58 0.36 11.26
N ASN A 317 17.08 0.18 10.03
CA ASN A 317 17.48 1.31 9.17
C ASN A 317 16.30 2.24 8.91
N PHE A 318 15.15 1.64 8.55
CA PHE A 318 13.95 2.40 8.22
C PHE A 318 13.45 3.22 9.42
N GLN A 319 13.49 2.63 10.62
CA GLN A 319 13.12 3.36 11.83
C GLN A 319 14.10 4.50 12.14
N GLU A 320 15.42 4.29 12.06
CA GLU A 320 16.41 5.36 12.28
C GLU A 320 16.20 6.54 11.31
N GLN A 321 15.80 6.23 10.08
CA GLN A 321 15.46 7.23 9.07
C GLN A 321 14.18 8.00 9.42
N TRP A 322 13.13 7.31 9.88
CA TRP A 322 11.90 7.94 10.35
C TRP A 322 12.07 8.75 11.63
N ASP A 323 12.88 8.29 12.57
CA ASP A 323 13.19 9.01 13.81
C ASP A 323 13.78 10.39 13.48
N ARG A 324 14.68 10.44 12.49
CA ARG A 324 15.19 11.71 11.98
C ARG A 324 14.12 12.55 11.28
N ALA A 325 13.18 11.93 10.56
CA ALA A 325 12.05 12.65 9.97
C ALA A 325 11.14 13.28 11.04
N PHE A 326 10.91 12.61 12.17
CA PHE A 326 10.18 13.16 13.31
C PHE A 326 10.93 14.34 13.96
N ASP A 327 12.26 14.25 14.10
CA ASP A 327 13.09 15.33 14.64
C ASP A 327 13.08 16.59 13.73
N VAL A 328 13.15 16.40 12.41
CA VAL A 328 13.17 17.50 11.44
C VAL A 328 11.78 18.08 11.21
N ASP A 329 10.76 17.23 11.31
CA ASP A 329 9.35 17.55 11.09
C ASP A 329 9.08 18.31 9.77
N PRO A 330 9.49 17.76 8.60
CA PRO A 330 9.30 18.41 7.30
C PRO A 330 7.81 18.51 6.93
N LYS A 331 7.46 19.27 5.89
CA LYS A 331 6.09 19.21 5.33
C LYS A 331 5.82 17.89 4.62
N LEU A 332 6.83 17.35 3.93
CA LEU A 332 6.74 16.14 3.13
C LEU A 332 7.86 15.15 3.48
N VAL A 333 7.52 13.89 3.71
CA VAL A 333 8.50 12.79 3.77
C VAL A 333 8.47 12.03 2.46
N PHE A 334 9.62 11.87 1.81
CA PHE A 334 9.76 11.10 0.57
C PHE A 334 10.34 9.72 0.88
N VAL A 335 9.54 8.67 0.73
CA VAL A 335 9.90 7.29 1.04
C VAL A 335 10.42 6.59 -0.21
N THR A 336 11.60 5.97 -0.11
CA THR A 336 12.19 5.13 -1.15
C THR A 336 12.27 3.68 -0.68
N GLY A 337 11.47 2.76 -1.24
CA GLY A 337 10.35 2.98 -2.17
C GLY A 337 9.44 1.75 -2.29
N TRP A 338 8.36 1.83 -3.08
CA TRP A 338 7.28 0.84 -3.09
C TRP A 338 7.59 -0.46 -3.82
N ASN A 339 8.00 -0.44 -5.10
CA ASN A 339 8.02 -1.64 -5.96
C ASN A 339 9.25 -1.76 -6.89
N GLU A 340 10.46 -1.45 -6.41
CA GLU A 340 11.70 -1.63 -7.20
C GLU A 340 12.18 -3.09 -7.18
N TRP A 341 11.48 -3.97 -7.90
CA TRP A 341 11.77 -5.39 -7.79
C TRP A 341 13.01 -5.86 -8.54
N THR A 342 13.50 -5.10 -9.52
CA THR A 342 14.58 -5.58 -10.40
C THR A 342 15.81 -4.68 -10.46
N ALA A 343 16.99 -5.30 -10.58
CA ALA A 343 18.24 -4.62 -10.85
C ALA A 343 18.92 -5.17 -12.11
N GLY A 344 19.81 -4.35 -12.69
CA GLY A 344 20.79 -4.87 -13.65
C GLY A 344 21.87 -5.70 -12.93
N ARG A 345 22.49 -6.63 -13.65
CA ARG A 345 23.64 -7.41 -13.19
C ARG A 345 24.84 -7.14 -14.09
N TYR A 346 25.97 -6.75 -13.50
CA TYR A 346 27.15 -6.30 -14.22
C TYR A 346 28.38 -7.13 -13.84
N LYS A 347 29.29 -7.33 -14.81
CA LYS A 347 30.57 -7.99 -14.52
C LYS A 347 31.37 -7.24 -13.47
N GLU A 348 31.41 -5.92 -13.62
CA GLU A 348 32.00 -5.00 -12.65
C GLU A 348 31.21 -3.69 -12.66
N TRP A 349 30.90 -3.15 -11.47
CA TRP A 349 30.34 -1.82 -11.32
C TRP A 349 30.75 -1.24 -9.96
N GLN A 350 31.20 0.02 -9.96
CA GLN A 350 31.78 0.67 -8.77
C GLN A 350 32.81 -0.20 -8.02
N ARG A 351 33.64 -0.94 -8.78
CA ARG A 351 34.67 -1.89 -8.28
C ARG A 351 34.15 -3.17 -7.62
N THR A 352 32.84 -3.37 -7.57
CA THR A 352 32.25 -4.65 -7.15
C THR A 352 32.15 -5.61 -8.34
N THR A 353 32.64 -6.84 -8.15
CA THR A 353 32.54 -7.92 -9.14
C THR A 353 31.17 -8.57 -9.03
N ASN A 354 30.56 -8.95 -10.16
CA ASN A 354 29.18 -9.46 -10.20
C ASN A 354 28.18 -8.49 -9.55
N ALA A 355 28.32 -7.20 -9.83
CA ALA A 355 27.58 -6.16 -9.15
C ALA A 355 26.09 -6.13 -9.50
N PHE A 356 25.28 -5.97 -8.46
CA PHE A 356 23.87 -5.60 -8.49
C PHE A 356 23.73 -4.17 -7.94
N PRO A 357 23.68 -3.12 -8.79
CA PRO A 357 23.79 -1.73 -8.31
C PRO A 357 22.64 -1.27 -7.41
N ASP A 358 21.41 -1.66 -7.77
CA ASP A 358 20.19 -1.07 -7.21
C ASP A 358 19.52 -1.94 -6.15
N GLN A 359 19.45 -3.25 -6.40
CA GLN A 359 18.69 -4.23 -5.62
C GLN A 359 19.40 -5.58 -5.71
N CYS A 360 19.61 -6.28 -4.59
CA CYS A 360 20.25 -7.58 -4.59
C CYS A 360 19.40 -8.66 -3.94
N ASN A 361 19.02 -8.50 -2.67
CA ASN A 361 18.37 -9.54 -1.89
C ASN A 361 17.52 -8.88 -0.78
N GLN A 362 16.94 -9.65 0.14
CA GLN A 362 16.07 -9.08 1.18
C GLN A 362 16.78 -8.02 2.04
N GLU A 363 18.03 -8.24 2.43
CA GLU A 363 18.81 -7.31 3.26
C GLU A 363 19.26 -6.06 2.47
N TYR A 364 19.60 -6.23 1.21
CA TYR A 364 20.18 -5.20 0.36
C TYR A 364 19.25 -4.86 -0.81
N SER A 365 18.08 -4.33 -0.44
CA SER A 365 17.04 -3.85 -1.35
C SER A 365 16.29 -2.67 -0.74
N ARG A 366 15.81 -1.73 -1.56
CA ARG A 366 15.09 -0.51 -1.12
C ARG A 366 13.57 -0.65 -1.12
N ASP A 367 13.08 -1.83 -1.43
CA ASP A 367 11.70 -2.09 -1.79
C ASP A 367 10.85 -2.47 -0.57
N ILE A 368 9.62 -1.96 -0.44
CA ILE A 368 8.76 -2.27 0.72
C ILE A 368 7.40 -2.88 0.36
N GLU A 369 7.11 -3.11 -0.92
CA GLU A 369 5.93 -3.88 -1.33
C GLU A 369 6.00 -5.28 -0.70
N PRO A 370 4.87 -5.82 -0.20
CA PRO A 370 4.85 -7.15 0.38
C PRO A 370 5.37 -8.23 -0.56
N MET A 371 6.05 -9.22 0.03
CA MET A 371 6.74 -10.27 -0.70
C MET A 371 6.24 -11.67 -0.33
N LYS A 372 6.47 -12.66 -1.19
CA LYS A 372 6.28 -14.07 -0.80
C LYS A 372 7.45 -14.55 0.06
N GLY A 373 7.15 -15.13 1.22
CA GLY A 373 8.17 -15.48 2.20
C GLY A 373 8.89 -14.23 2.73
N GLY A 374 10.16 -14.37 3.13
CA GLY A 374 10.98 -13.24 3.59
C GLY A 374 10.29 -12.40 4.66
N HIS A 375 10.16 -11.08 4.42
CA HIS A 375 9.55 -10.15 5.38
C HIS A 375 8.03 -10.03 5.29
N GLY A 376 7.36 -10.74 4.37
CA GLY A 376 5.91 -10.62 4.17
C GLY A 376 5.49 -9.16 3.97
N ASP A 377 4.67 -8.64 4.90
CA ASP A 377 4.17 -7.26 4.94
C ASP A 377 4.72 -6.41 6.11
N ASN A 378 5.80 -6.85 6.77
CA ASN A 378 6.36 -6.14 7.93
C ASN A 378 6.73 -4.68 7.63
N TYR A 379 7.27 -4.40 6.44
CA TYR A 379 7.65 -3.05 6.03
C TYR A 379 6.43 -2.18 5.65
N TYR A 380 5.35 -2.81 5.18
CA TYR A 380 4.09 -2.12 4.92
C TYR A 380 3.45 -1.62 6.22
N TYR A 381 3.38 -2.46 7.26
CA TYR A 381 2.87 -2.01 8.56
C TYR A 381 3.82 -1.06 9.30
N GLN A 382 5.14 -1.18 9.10
CA GLN A 382 6.08 -0.18 9.60
C GLN A 382 5.92 1.18 8.89
N LEU A 383 5.61 1.19 7.59
CA LEU A 383 5.24 2.42 6.88
C LEU A 383 3.97 3.00 7.50
N ILE A 384 2.90 2.22 7.64
CA ILE A 384 1.62 2.68 8.20
C ILE A 384 1.83 3.30 9.59
N ASP A 385 2.52 2.61 10.50
CA ASP A 385 2.78 3.12 11.86
C ASP A 385 3.48 4.50 11.83
N ASN A 386 4.56 4.62 11.06
CA ASN A 386 5.30 5.87 10.96
C ASN A 386 4.51 6.98 10.28
N VAL A 387 3.72 6.67 9.25
CA VAL A 387 2.84 7.65 8.59
C VAL A 387 1.76 8.14 9.55
N ARG A 388 1.16 7.26 10.36
CA ARG A 388 0.19 7.66 11.39
C ARG A 388 0.84 8.59 12.42
N ARG A 389 2.03 8.27 12.92
CA ARG A 389 2.78 9.14 13.84
C ARG A 389 3.17 10.48 13.22
N PHE A 390 3.46 10.50 11.92
CA PHE A 390 3.86 11.73 11.22
C PHE A 390 2.67 12.64 10.89
N LYS A 391 1.55 12.07 10.43
CA LYS A 391 0.38 12.81 9.92
C LYS A 391 -0.75 12.92 10.93
N GLY A 392 -0.76 12.13 12.00
CA GLY A 392 -1.95 11.94 12.84
C GLY A 392 -3.04 11.14 12.13
N ILE A 393 -4.08 10.74 12.87
CA ILE A 393 -5.27 10.05 12.33
C ILE A 393 -6.55 10.66 12.90
N SER A 394 -7.70 10.30 12.32
CA SER A 394 -9.00 10.70 12.84
C SER A 394 -9.29 10.01 14.19
N PRO A 395 -10.00 10.68 15.12
CA PRO A 395 -10.44 10.04 16.35
C PRO A 395 -11.37 8.85 16.03
N PRO A 396 -11.36 7.80 16.87
CA PRO A 396 -12.28 6.68 16.71
C PRO A 396 -13.73 7.15 16.84
N ALA A 397 -14.61 6.53 16.05
CA ALA A 397 -16.05 6.79 16.17
C ALA A 397 -16.60 6.22 17.49
N GLU A 398 -17.55 6.93 18.09
CA GLU A 398 -18.22 6.47 19.31
C GLU A 398 -19.17 5.32 19.00
N CYS A 399 -19.21 4.32 19.89
CA CYS A 399 -20.20 3.25 19.80
C CYS A 399 -21.59 3.75 20.16
N SER A 400 -22.59 3.25 19.43
CA SER A 400 -23.98 3.40 19.85
C SER A 400 -24.24 2.67 21.17
N GLY A 401 -25.29 3.07 21.89
CA GLY A 401 -25.75 2.35 23.08
C GLY A 401 -26.19 0.90 22.78
N PRO A 402 -26.43 0.09 23.84
CA PRO A 402 -26.87 -1.28 23.68
C PRO A 402 -28.10 -1.40 22.77
N THR A 403 -28.05 -2.35 21.83
CA THR A 403 -29.09 -2.60 20.84
C THR A 403 -29.19 -4.12 20.64
N THR A 404 -30.36 -4.68 20.93
CA THR A 404 -30.69 -6.07 20.62
C THR A 404 -31.12 -6.16 19.17
N ALA A 405 -30.46 -7.02 18.38
CA ALA A 405 -30.85 -7.29 17.01
C ALA A 405 -31.67 -8.60 16.89
N HIS A 406 -32.71 -8.59 16.06
CA HIS A 406 -33.52 -9.76 15.73
C HIS A 406 -33.00 -10.40 14.44
N ILE A 407 -32.63 -11.69 14.51
CA ILE A 407 -32.10 -12.43 13.36
C ILE A 407 -33.28 -12.95 12.49
N ASP A 408 -33.98 -12.03 11.83
CA ASP A 408 -35.21 -12.29 11.07
C ASP A 408 -35.18 -11.78 9.61
N GLY A 409 -34.09 -11.15 9.18
CA GLY A 409 -33.88 -10.59 7.86
C GLY A 409 -34.44 -9.18 7.68
N VAL A 410 -34.88 -8.51 8.75
CA VAL A 410 -35.37 -7.13 8.79
C VAL A 410 -34.36 -6.23 9.49
N PHE A 411 -33.80 -5.26 8.75
CA PHE A 411 -32.59 -4.55 9.18
C PHE A 411 -32.84 -3.17 9.81
N ASP A 412 -34.05 -2.90 10.33
CA ASP A 412 -34.44 -1.55 10.77
C ASP A 412 -33.64 -1.07 11.99
N GLU A 413 -33.38 -1.96 12.95
CA GLU A 413 -32.60 -1.67 14.16
C GLU A 413 -31.14 -1.26 13.88
N TRP A 414 -30.56 -1.75 12.78
CA TRP A 414 -29.19 -1.46 12.38
C TRP A 414 -28.97 -0.01 11.92
N GLN A 415 -30.05 0.75 11.65
CA GLN A 415 -29.94 2.15 11.22
C GLN A 415 -29.27 3.03 12.28
N GLY A 416 -29.50 2.76 13.57
CA GLY A 416 -28.93 3.52 14.70
C GLY A 416 -27.63 2.96 15.27
N VAL A 417 -27.14 1.83 14.75
CA VAL A 417 -25.94 1.16 15.27
C VAL A 417 -24.68 1.82 14.71
N GLU A 418 -23.75 2.16 15.59
CA GLU A 418 -22.44 2.75 15.29
C GLU A 418 -21.34 2.03 16.09
N PRO A 419 -20.09 1.98 15.58
CA PRO A 419 -19.63 2.62 14.35
C PRO A 419 -19.94 1.81 13.09
N LEU A 420 -19.99 2.50 11.95
CA LEU A 420 -19.96 1.89 10.63
C LEU A 420 -18.52 1.55 10.21
N PHE A 421 -18.19 0.26 10.23
CA PHE A 421 -16.88 -0.26 9.80
C PHE A 421 -16.85 -0.43 8.29
N ARG A 422 -16.18 0.47 7.57
CA ARG A 422 -16.14 0.48 6.09
C ARG A 422 -14.94 -0.28 5.56
N ASP A 423 -15.13 -0.88 4.38
CA ASP A 423 -14.06 -1.36 3.51
C ASP A 423 -14.14 -0.72 2.11
N HIS A 424 -13.12 -0.98 1.30
CA HIS A 424 -13.15 -0.66 -0.14
C HIS A 424 -14.27 -1.44 -0.84
N ARG A 425 -14.73 -0.93 -1.97
CA ARG A 425 -15.81 -1.55 -2.77
C ARG A 425 -15.33 -1.85 -4.17
N ASP A 426 -16.03 -2.77 -4.85
CA ASP A 426 -15.77 -3.15 -6.24
C ASP A 426 -14.34 -3.73 -6.42
N VAL A 427 -13.87 -4.49 -5.42
CA VAL A 427 -12.49 -5.03 -5.32
C VAL A 427 -12.31 -6.44 -5.89
N LEU A 428 -13.40 -7.09 -6.30
CA LEU A 428 -13.43 -8.50 -6.74
C LEU A 428 -13.17 -8.73 -8.23
N ALA A 429 -12.56 -7.78 -8.94
CA ALA A 429 -12.24 -7.97 -10.35
C ALA A 429 -11.32 -9.20 -10.53
N PRO A 430 -11.62 -10.13 -11.47
CA PRO A 430 -10.77 -11.29 -11.67
C PRO A 430 -9.44 -10.88 -12.29
N ARG A 431 -8.36 -11.57 -11.92
CA ARG A 431 -7.05 -11.44 -12.55
C ARG A 431 -6.94 -12.43 -13.71
N ASN A 432 -6.57 -11.95 -14.89
CA ASN A 432 -6.10 -12.80 -15.97
C ASN A 432 -5.07 -12.02 -16.80
N HIS A 433 -3.83 -11.99 -16.33
CA HIS A 433 -2.79 -11.13 -16.88
C HIS A 433 -1.46 -11.88 -16.98
N ARG A 434 -0.68 -11.57 -18.01
CA ARG A 434 0.68 -12.11 -18.13
C ARG A 434 1.59 -11.50 -17.09
N GLY A 435 2.55 -12.28 -16.60
CA GLY A 435 3.69 -11.81 -15.83
C GLY A 435 4.94 -11.72 -16.70
N TYR A 436 6.10 -11.72 -16.04
CA TYR A 436 7.39 -11.91 -16.68
C TYR A 436 7.52 -13.30 -17.33
N GLY A 437 8.22 -13.35 -18.46
CA GLY A 437 8.51 -14.57 -19.20
C GLY A 437 7.24 -15.27 -19.66
N SER A 438 7.15 -16.56 -19.37
CA SER A 438 6.01 -17.41 -19.67
C SER A 438 4.92 -17.40 -18.59
N THR A 439 5.08 -16.59 -17.55
CA THR A 439 4.13 -16.56 -16.42
C THR A 439 2.77 -16.01 -16.85
N GLN A 440 1.69 -16.69 -16.46
CA GLN A 440 0.32 -16.22 -16.60
C GLN A 440 -0.37 -16.31 -15.23
N TYR A 441 -0.88 -15.18 -14.75
CA TYR A 441 -1.66 -15.12 -13.51
C TYR A 441 -3.14 -15.24 -13.82
N LYS A 442 -3.84 -16.09 -13.08
CA LYS A 442 -5.30 -16.22 -13.10
C LYS A 442 -5.81 -16.26 -11.66
N ASN A 443 -6.82 -15.46 -11.37
CA ASN A 443 -7.52 -15.48 -10.10
C ASN A 443 -8.98 -15.04 -10.33
N ASP A 444 -9.92 -15.94 -10.10
CA ASP A 444 -11.35 -15.73 -10.16
C ASP A 444 -12.03 -16.10 -8.84
N SER A 445 -11.29 -16.04 -7.73
CA SER A 445 -11.77 -16.40 -6.39
C SER A 445 -12.70 -15.38 -5.74
N GLY A 446 -12.91 -14.19 -6.31
CA GLY A 446 -13.86 -13.23 -5.74
C GLY A 446 -15.30 -13.75 -5.78
N ARG A 447 -15.99 -13.80 -4.61
CA ARG A 447 -17.43 -14.15 -4.53
C ARG A 447 -18.27 -13.04 -3.91
N ASN A 448 -17.98 -12.63 -2.68
CA ASN A 448 -18.74 -11.64 -1.92
C ASN A 448 -17.87 -10.41 -1.61
N ASP A 449 -18.19 -9.27 -2.23
CA ASP A 449 -17.49 -7.98 -2.07
C ASP A 449 -18.07 -7.25 -0.85
N ILE A 450 -17.39 -7.32 0.29
CA ILE A 450 -17.83 -6.82 1.59
C ILE A 450 -17.56 -5.32 1.65
N VAL A 451 -18.61 -4.50 1.81
CA VAL A 451 -18.49 -3.04 1.75
C VAL A 451 -18.50 -2.37 3.12
N PHE A 452 -19.18 -3.00 4.10
CA PHE A 452 -19.13 -2.55 5.50
C PHE A 452 -19.65 -3.62 6.46
N ALA A 453 -19.31 -3.44 7.74
CA ALA A 453 -19.88 -4.16 8.87
C ALA A 453 -20.36 -3.20 9.97
N LYS A 454 -21.22 -3.72 10.85
CA LYS A 454 -21.65 -3.10 12.10
C LYS A 454 -21.67 -4.14 13.21
N VAL A 455 -21.45 -3.68 14.44
CA VAL A 455 -21.52 -4.51 15.65
C VAL A 455 -22.46 -3.86 16.65
N ALA A 456 -23.42 -4.64 17.12
CA ALA A 456 -24.30 -4.28 18.22
C ALA A 456 -24.14 -5.26 19.39
N ARG A 457 -24.63 -4.87 20.57
CA ARG A 457 -24.51 -5.67 21.78
C ARG A 457 -25.68 -5.42 22.72
N ASP A 458 -25.97 -6.42 23.55
CA ASP A 458 -26.76 -6.27 24.76
C ASP A 458 -26.13 -7.06 25.92
N ASP A 459 -26.87 -7.30 27.00
CA ASP A 459 -26.38 -8.02 28.17
C ASP A 459 -26.09 -9.51 27.88
N GLU A 460 -26.67 -10.08 26.81
CA GLU A 460 -26.65 -11.51 26.53
C GLU A 460 -25.83 -11.89 25.30
N ALA A 461 -25.71 -11.00 24.30
CA ALA A 461 -25.15 -11.33 23.00
C ALA A 461 -24.41 -10.17 22.33
N LEU A 462 -23.51 -10.56 21.41
CA LEU A 462 -23.02 -9.71 20.33
C LEU A 462 -23.80 -9.99 19.06
N TYR A 463 -23.99 -8.97 18.25
CA TYR A 463 -24.69 -9.03 16.98
C TYR A 463 -23.82 -8.42 15.91
N PHE A 464 -23.73 -9.09 14.77
CA PHE A 464 -22.97 -8.61 13.63
C PHE A 464 -23.89 -8.43 12.44
N TYR A 465 -23.71 -7.32 11.73
CA TYR A 465 -24.27 -7.08 10.41
C TYR A 465 -23.13 -6.85 9.43
N VAL A 466 -23.15 -7.55 8.31
CA VAL A 466 -22.26 -7.31 7.18
C VAL A 466 -23.09 -7.08 5.90
N GLU A 467 -22.68 -6.11 5.10
CA GLU A 467 -23.28 -5.83 3.79
C GLU A 467 -22.25 -6.00 2.67
N THR A 468 -22.69 -6.58 1.57
CA THR A 468 -21.89 -6.75 0.35
C THR A 468 -22.37 -5.83 -0.78
N ALA A 469 -21.53 -5.57 -1.78
CA ALA A 469 -21.87 -4.71 -2.92
C ALA A 469 -23.01 -5.30 -3.78
N LYS A 470 -23.08 -6.63 -3.86
CA LYS A 470 -24.07 -7.43 -4.60
C LYS A 470 -24.77 -8.42 -3.66
N PRO A 471 -25.89 -9.05 -4.05
CA PRO A 471 -26.52 -10.09 -3.24
C PRO A 471 -25.51 -11.18 -2.83
N ILE A 472 -25.57 -11.58 -1.57
CA ILE A 472 -24.64 -12.57 -1.00
C ILE A 472 -24.85 -13.91 -1.71
N SER A 473 -23.75 -14.54 -2.10
CA SER A 473 -23.75 -15.85 -2.76
C SER A 473 -24.29 -16.97 -1.85
N PRO A 474 -24.76 -18.10 -2.41
CA PRO A 474 -25.15 -19.26 -1.61
C PRO A 474 -24.00 -19.77 -0.72
N PRO A 475 -24.28 -20.27 0.50
CA PRO A 475 -23.24 -20.74 1.41
C PRO A 475 -22.42 -21.91 0.86
N THR A 476 -21.11 -21.81 1.00
CA THR A 476 -20.10 -22.86 0.70
C THR A 476 -19.04 -22.87 1.80
N ASP A 477 -17.94 -23.60 1.62
CA ASP A 477 -16.81 -23.51 2.55
C ASP A 477 -16.15 -22.12 2.49
N LYS A 478 -15.62 -21.69 3.63
CA LYS A 478 -14.93 -20.41 3.83
C LYS A 478 -15.77 -19.22 3.36
N TRP A 479 -17.08 -19.33 3.51
CA TRP A 479 -18.07 -18.37 3.01
C TRP A 479 -18.40 -17.38 4.09
N MET A 480 -18.25 -16.08 3.81
CA MET A 480 -18.52 -15.00 4.77
C MET A 480 -17.98 -15.34 6.18
N MET A 481 -16.70 -15.69 6.25
CA MET A 481 -16.04 -16.03 7.51
C MET A 481 -15.91 -14.78 8.37
N LEU A 482 -16.26 -14.89 9.64
CA LEU A 482 -15.98 -13.89 10.66
C LEU A 482 -14.89 -14.42 11.58
N LEU A 483 -13.80 -13.67 11.71
CA LEU A 483 -12.68 -13.97 12.60
C LEU A 483 -12.72 -12.98 13.77
N LEU A 484 -12.57 -13.49 14.99
CA LEU A 484 -12.63 -12.70 16.23
C LEU A 484 -11.35 -12.91 17.04
N ASP A 485 -10.70 -11.80 17.37
CA ASP A 485 -9.60 -11.72 18.34
C ASP A 485 -10.16 -11.02 19.59
N MET A 486 -10.49 -11.82 20.61
CA MET A 486 -11.28 -11.38 21.76
C MET A 486 -10.42 -10.86 22.91
N ASP A 487 -9.15 -11.25 22.98
CA ASP A 487 -8.19 -10.77 23.99
C ASP A 487 -7.14 -9.79 23.44
N ARG A 488 -7.10 -9.59 22.11
CA ARG A 488 -6.20 -8.68 21.39
C ARG A 488 -4.73 -9.06 21.58
N ASP A 489 -4.48 -10.35 21.77
CA ASP A 489 -3.17 -10.95 21.97
C ASP A 489 -2.78 -11.81 20.77
N LYS A 490 -1.81 -11.33 19.99
CA LYS A 490 -1.28 -12.08 18.83
C LYS A 490 -0.75 -13.47 19.19
N SER A 491 -0.39 -13.71 20.45
CA SER A 491 0.14 -15.00 20.89
C SER A 491 -0.93 -16.06 21.15
N THR A 492 -2.22 -15.70 21.13
CA THR A 492 -3.35 -16.62 21.21
C THR A 492 -3.94 -16.86 19.82
N GLY A 493 -4.55 -18.04 19.64
CA GLY A 493 -5.21 -18.41 18.39
C GLY A 493 -4.32 -18.49 17.15
N TRP A 494 -4.94 -18.55 15.97
CA TRP A 494 -4.22 -18.36 14.69
C TRP A 494 -4.10 -16.86 14.43
N GLU A 495 -2.87 -16.34 14.40
CA GLU A 495 -2.60 -14.92 14.12
C GLU A 495 -3.26 -13.91 15.09
N GLY A 496 -3.72 -14.37 16.26
CA GLY A 496 -4.51 -13.60 17.23
C GLY A 496 -5.99 -14.01 17.29
N TYR A 497 -6.51 -14.72 16.29
CA TYR A 497 -7.94 -15.02 16.24
C TYR A 497 -8.30 -16.23 17.12
N ASP A 498 -9.05 -15.95 18.18
CA ASP A 498 -9.59 -16.91 19.12
C ASP A 498 -10.73 -17.75 18.54
N TYR A 499 -11.55 -17.14 17.68
CA TYR A 499 -12.74 -17.77 17.13
C TYR A 499 -12.90 -17.51 15.63
N VAL A 500 -13.53 -18.47 14.96
CA VAL A 500 -13.93 -18.34 13.56
C VAL A 500 -15.37 -18.83 13.37
N ILE A 501 -16.12 -18.10 12.54
CA ILE A 501 -17.47 -18.47 12.09
C ILE A 501 -17.40 -18.80 10.60
N ASN A 502 -18.13 -19.82 10.15
CA ASN A 502 -18.32 -20.19 8.74
C ASN A 502 -17.05 -20.52 7.93
N ARG A 503 -15.95 -20.90 8.59
CA ARG A 503 -14.83 -21.58 7.91
C ARG A 503 -15.32 -22.88 7.25
N LEU A 504 -16.19 -23.60 7.96
CA LEU A 504 -16.98 -24.71 7.43
C LEU A 504 -18.35 -24.21 6.91
N THR A 505 -18.90 -24.91 5.91
CA THR A 505 -20.19 -24.56 5.31
C THR A 505 -21.31 -24.53 6.34
N PRO A 506 -22.10 -23.43 6.42
CA PRO A 506 -23.32 -23.37 7.23
C PRO A 506 -24.31 -24.51 6.96
N ILE A 507 -25.07 -24.90 7.98
CA ILE A 507 -26.09 -25.96 7.89
C ILE A 507 -27.48 -25.35 8.10
N GLY A 508 -28.27 -25.24 7.02
CA GLY A 508 -29.58 -24.59 7.08
C GLY A 508 -29.45 -23.10 7.40
N ASP A 509 -30.12 -22.65 8.45
CA ASP A 509 -30.07 -21.29 9.01
C ASP A 509 -29.07 -21.15 10.17
N LYS A 510 -28.15 -22.12 10.32
CA LYS A 510 -27.16 -22.15 11.39
C LYS A 510 -25.74 -22.00 10.86
N ALA A 511 -25.06 -20.98 11.36
CA ALA A 511 -23.63 -20.75 11.14
C ALA A 511 -22.82 -21.72 12.00
N VAL A 512 -21.65 -22.13 11.51
CA VAL A 512 -20.73 -23.03 12.24
C VAL A 512 -19.76 -22.17 13.04
N PHE A 513 -19.68 -22.38 14.35
CA PHE A 513 -18.81 -21.61 15.24
C PHE A 513 -17.69 -22.49 15.79
N GLU A 514 -16.45 -22.04 15.66
CA GLU A 514 -15.27 -22.78 16.07
C GLU A 514 -14.35 -21.90 16.94
N LYS A 515 -13.64 -22.54 17.87
CA LYS A 515 -12.62 -21.95 18.73
C LYS A 515 -11.24 -22.47 18.31
N SER A 516 -10.24 -21.59 18.26
CA SER A 516 -8.86 -21.98 18.03
C SER A 516 -8.33 -22.79 19.21
N THR A 517 -7.55 -23.83 18.92
CA THR A 517 -6.84 -24.62 19.95
C THR A 517 -5.33 -24.41 19.90
N ASP A 518 -4.76 -24.27 18.71
CA ASP A 518 -3.34 -24.00 18.46
C ASP A 518 -3.15 -23.69 16.97
N GLY A 519 -2.66 -22.49 16.64
CA GLY A 519 -2.56 -22.03 15.26
C GLY A 519 -3.87 -22.23 14.49
N TRP A 520 -3.77 -22.70 13.24
CA TRP A 520 -4.92 -22.98 12.37
C TRP A 520 -5.72 -24.25 12.75
N THR A 521 -5.57 -24.75 13.97
CA THR A 521 -6.38 -25.87 14.45
C THR A 521 -7.63 -25.34 15.13
N TRP A 522 -8.79 -25.71 14.59
CA TRP A 522 -10.10 -25.24 15.03
C TRP A 522 -10.95 -26.39 15.59
N ARG A 523 -11.70 -26.12 16.66
CA ARG A 523 -12.65 -27.06 17.26
C ARG A 523 -14.04 -26.44 17.29
N GLU A 524 -15.04 -27.23 16.91
CA GLU A 524 -16.45 -26.85 17.01
C GLU A 524 -16.81 -26.38 18.43
N ASN A 525 -17.41 -25.19 18.50
CA ASN A 525 -17.84 -24.49 19.71
C ASN A 525 -19.35 -24.18 19.68
N GLY A 526 -20.09 -24.84 18.79
CA GLY A 526 -21.54 -24.75 18.65
C GLY A 526 -21.98 -24.20 17.30
N SER A 527 -23.25 -23.80 17.23
CA SER A 527 -23.85 -23.17 16.06
C SER A 527 -24.57 -21.88 16.44
N LEU A 528 -24.69 -20.96 15.48
CA LEU A 528 -25.18 -19.60 15.67
C LEU A 528 -26.32 -19.28 14.71
N ASP A 529 -27.24 -18.43 15.16
CA ASP A 529 -28.34 -17.93 14.32
C ASP A 529 -27.80 -16.88 13.35
N PHE A 530 -28.08 -17.05 12.06
CA PHE A 530 -27.86 -16.01 11.06
C PHE A 530 -29.02 -15.93 10.07
N CYS A 531 -29.21 -14.75 9.47
CA CYS A 531 -30.19 -14.55 8.40
C CYS A 531 -29.57 -13.76 7.25
N ILE A 532 -30.05 -14.00 6.03
CA ILE A 532 -29.64 -13.29 4.82
C ILE A 532 -30.87 -12.64 4.20
N ASN A 533 -30.74 -11.37 3.81
CA ASN A 533 -31.69 -10.71 2.93
C ASN A 533 -30.97 -9.96 1.81
N GLY A 534 -30.90 -10.57 0.63
CA GLY A 534 -30.22 -10.00 -0.53
C GLY A 534 -28.73 -9.81 -0.27
N LYS A 535 -28.30 -8.57 -0.05
CA LYS A 535 -26.89 -8.19 0.17
C LYS A 535 -26.47 -8.10 1.64
N ARG A 536 -27.37 -8.46 2.56
CA ARG A 536 -27.19 -8.24 4.00
C ARG A 536 -27.21 -9.56 4.74
N LEU A 537 -26.28 -9.72 5.67
CA LEU A 537 -26.25 -10.83 6.61
C LEU A 537 -26.23 -10.27 8.03
N GLU A 538 -27.05 -10.85 8.89
CA GLU A 538 -27.01 -10.62 10.33
C GLU A 538 -26.75 -11.93 11.08
N LEU A 539 -26.00 -11.85 12.17
CA LEU A 539 -25.51 -12.98 12.95
C LEU A 539 -25.57 -12.65 14.44
N ARG A 540 -26.05 -13.61 15.25
CA ARG A 540 -26.05 -13.48 16.72
C ARG A 540 -25.03 -14.42 17.35
N ILE A 541 -24.19 -13.88 18.25
CA ILE A 541 -23.23 -14.61 19.06
C ILE A 541 -23.58 -14.46 20.54
N PRO A 542 -24.17 -15.48 21.19
CA PRO A 542 -24.41 -15.47 22.63
C PRO A 542 -23.09 -15.33 23.41
N LYS A 543 -23.01 -14.41 24.38
CA LYS A 543 -21.79 -14.18 25.18
C LYS A 543 -21.34 -15.41 25.98
N ASN A 544 -22.26 -16.30 26.34
CA ASN A 544 -21.91 -17.56 27.01
C ASN A 544 -21.10 -18.53 26.11
N HIS A 545 -21.15 -18.38 24.78
CA HIS A 545 -20.30 -19.12 23.85
C HIS A 545 -18.85 -18.57 23.81
N LEU A 546 -18.64 -17.33 24.26
CA LEU A 546 -17.35 -16.62 24.30
C LEU A 546 -16.64 -16.79 25.65
N THR A 547 -16.99 -17.82 26.42
CA THR A 547 -16.44 -18.03 27.77
C THR A 547 -15.00 -18.54 27.73
N GLY A 548 -14.24 -18.20 28.77
CA GLY A 548 -12.85 -18.63 28.95
C GLY A 548 -11.81 -17.71 28.30
N ILE A 549 -12.23 -16.58 27.73
CA ILE A 549 -11.35 -15.52 27.24
C ILE A 549 -11.70 -14.23 27.99
N LYS A 550 -10.68 -13.50 28.41
CA LYS A 550 -10.87 -12.25 29.15
C LYS A 550 -10.82 -11.09 28.16
N VAL A 551 -11.98 -10.53 27.86
CA VAL A 551 -12.07 -9.32 27.04
C VAL A 551 -11.66 -8.10 27.87
N VAL A 552 -10.65 -7.36 27.40
CA VAL A 552 -10.15 -6.14 28.05
C VAL A 552 -10.03 -5.06 26.98
N ASP A 553 -10.71 -3.94 27.18
CA ASP A 553 -10.71 -2.81 26.25
C ASP A 553 -11.11 -3.24 24.83
N GLY A 554 -12.32 -3.80 24.71
CA GLY A 554 -12.90 -4.22 23.44
C GLY A 554 -12.28 -5.47 22.82
N PHE A 555 -12.57 -5.70 21.55
CA PHE A 555 -12.07 -6.81 20.75
C PHE A 555 -11.82 -6.39 19.30
N GLU A 556 -11.11 -7.23 18.56
CA GLU A 556 -10.79 -7.04 17.14
C GLU A 556 -11.50 -8.08 16.28
N PHE A 557 -11.91 -7.70 15.07
CA PHE A 557 -12.57 -8.63 14.15
C PHE A 557 -12.31 -8.28 12.70
N LYS A 558 -12.50 -9.29 11.82
CA LYS A 558 -12.55 -9.10 10.38
C LYS A 558 -13.47 -10.09 9.69
N TRP A 559 -13.90 -9.73 8.50
CA TRP A 559 -14.59 -10.63 7.58
C TRP A 559 -13.66 -11.08 6.46
N SER A 560 -13.79 -12.34 6.05
CA SER A 560 -13.11 -12.88 4.87
C SER A 560 -14.05 -13.80 4.11
N ASP A 561 -14.05 -13.71 2.79
CA ASP A 561 -14.74 -14.65 1.92
C ASP A 561 -13.77 -15.30 0.96
N ASN A 562 -13.82 -16.63 0.86
CA ASN A 562 -13.12 -17.44 -0.14
C ASN A 562 -11.58 -17.48 -0.04
N MET A 563 -11.04 -17.47 1.17
CA MET A 563 -9.63 -17.76 1.39
C MET A 563 -9.22 -19.10 0.73
N GLN A 564 -8.14 -19.13 -0.03
CA GLN A 564 -7.73 -20.32 -0.80
C GLN A 564 -6.61 -21.10 -0.13
N VAL A 565 -5.63 -20.41 0.46
CA VAL A 565 -4.51 -21.03 1.17
C VAL A 565 -4.76 -20.92 2.67
N GLU A 566 -4.98 -22.07 3.30
CA GLU A 566 -5.13 -22.15 4.74
C GLU A 566 -3.81 -21.88 5.47
N GLU A 567 -3.91 -21.38 6.71
CA GLU A 567 -2.79 -20.99 7.58
C GLU A 567 -1.94 -19.79 7.10
N ASP A 568 -2.00 -19.43 5.81
CA ASP A 568 -1.25 -18.31 5.23
C ASP A 568 -2.04 -17.01 5.32
N ILE A 569 -1.71 -16.16 6.29
CA ILE A 569 -2.33 -14.84 6.44
C ILE A 569 -2.09 -13.92 5.23
N MET A 570 -1.07 -14.18 4.41
CA MET A 570 -0.84 -13.41 3.19
C MET A 570 -1.91 -13.68 2.12
N ASP A 571 -2.69 -14.77 2.24
CA ASP A 571 -3.84 -15.06 1.38
C ASP A 571 -4.88 -13.94 1.43
N PHE A 572 -4.95 -13.20 2.55
CA PHE A 572 -5.84 -12.04 2.72
C PHE A 572 -5.58 -10.86 1.79
N TYR A 573 -4.46 -10.86 1.06
CA TYR A 573 -4.21 -9.89 0.00
C TYR A 573 -4.53 -10.42 -1.40
N VAL A 574 -4.58 -11.75 -1.55
CA VAL A 574 -4.49 -12.41 -2.86
C VAL A 574 -5.84 -12.95 -3.30
N ASN A 575 -6.58 -13.61 -2.41
CA ASN A 575 -7.75 -14.39 -2.78
C ASN A 575 -9.02 -13.90 -2.11
N GLY A 576 -10.13 -14.10 -2.82
CA GLY A 576 -11.45 -13.77 -2.33
C GLY A 576 -11.59 -12.29 -2.00
N ASP A 577 -12.29 -12.01 -0.90
CA ASP A 577 -12.35 -10.67 -0.31
C ASP A 577 -12.04 -10.71 1.18
N VAL A 578 -11.46 -9.63 1.71
CA VAL A 578 -11.14 -9.51 3.14
C VAL A 578 -11.34 -8.08 3.59
N ALA A 579 -12.21 -7.92 4.59
CA ALA A 579 -12.62 -6.63 5.14
C ALA A 579 -12.31 -6.54 6.64
N PRO A 580 -11.30 -5.73 7.05
CA PRO A 580 -10.38 -4.98 6.21
C PRO A 580 -9.22 -5.83 5.69
N SER A 581 -8.58 -5.41 4.60
CA SER A 581 -7.59 -6.21 3.86
C SER A 581 -6.30 -6.52 4.66
N GLY A 582 -5.64 -7.63 4.33
CA GLY A 582 -4.37 -8.00 4.94
C GLY A 582 -4.47 -8.31 6.44
N ARG A 583 -3.51 -7.83 7.24
CA ARG A 583 -3.49 -7.95 8.71
C ARG A 583 -4.27 -6.85 9.44
N PHE A 584 -4.89 -5.90 8.74
CA PHE A 584 -5.78 -4.95 9.39
C PHE A 584 -6.96 -5.67 10.03
N ASN A 585 -7.50 -5.11 11.10
CA ASN A 585 -8.73 -5.50 11.78
C ASN A 585 -9.59 -4.28 12.07
N TYR A 586 -10.89 -4.50 12.20
CA TYR A 586 -11.78 -3.56 12.86
C TYR A 586 -11.64 -3.70 14.36
N TYR A 587 -11.64 -2.58 15.08
CA TYR A 587 -11.63 -2.54 16.54
C TYR A 587 -13.00 -2.09 17.06
N TYR A 588 -13.62 -2.91 17.91
CA TYR A 588 -14.85 -2.57 18.60
C TYR A 588 -14.57 -2.42 20.11
N PRO A 589 -14.68 -1.20 20.69
CA PRO A 589 -14.20 -0.90 22.04
C PRO A 589 -15.09 -1.39 23.19
N GLU A 590 -16.23 -1.99 22.89
CA GLU A 590 -17.25 -2.36 23.87
C GLU A 590 -17.51 -3.88 23.87
N TYR A 591 -17.98 -4.44 24.99
CA TYR A 591 -18.30 -5.88 25.08
C TYR A 591 -19.66 -6.13 25.73
#